data_AF-A0A8H4KG78-F1
#
_entry.id   AF-A0A8H4KG78-F1
#
_cell.length_a   1.000
_cell.length_b   1.000
_cell.length_c   1.000
_cell.angle_alpha   90.00
_cell.angle_beta   90.00
_cell.angle_gamma   90.00
#
_symmetry.space_group_name_H-M   'P 1'
#
loop_
_entity.id
_entity.type
_entity.pdbx_description
1 polymer ?
#
loop_
_entity_poly.entity_id
_entity_poly.type
_entity_poly.pdbx_seq_one_letter_code
_entity_poly.pdbx_strand_id
1 'polypeptide(L)'
;MSHHLPIQPEQGSYLQFQIDPRFITRPPTLKRDKVLKKLRDRIPQDENQWQEKRELHRFSAADDVLEKTKKLLNYVVTNQDTRRFLCLATCRVDWHLKQRAKAYARFKTEMNSSVSELTIMAYMKSIRGVLQSMDSLYRRRLRHRAFEAVLLYAPIGTSHINIYEQNPEDFLSCFPTWTRVEPEIQASLALHPAFLIKYRHPEHRYDDICEALGITVLDEGEFTKFVSVLQSGKPIPYALPLPGQLQFQDSSMASSSDQGRYDPVRDSSFGASQMSQKKAEEDGRDQDVAIPLGPN
;
A
#
# COMPACT_ATOMS: atom_id res chain seq x y z
N MET A 1 -30.55 84.10 14.83
CA MET A 1 -29.55 83.27 14.13
C MET A 1 -29.01 82.28 15.14
N SER A 2 -29.48 81.04 15.09
CA SER A 2 -29.11 80.00 16.05
C SER A 2 -28.60 78.80 15.24
N HIS A 3 -27.32 78.50 15.42
CA HIS A 3 -26.61 77.49 14.66
C HIS A 3 -26.94 76.08 15.15
N HIS A 4 -27.34 75.21 14.21
CA HIS A 4 -27.33 73.76 14.35
C HIS A 4 -25.88 73.24 14.27
N LEU A 5 -25.49 72.37 15.19
CA LEU A 5 -24.44 71.36 14.99
C LEU A 5 -24.83 70.04 15.69
N PRO A 6 -24.32 68.89 15.21
CA PRO A 6 -24.98 67.60 15.29
C PRO A 6 -24.45 66.67 16.39
N ILE A 7 -25.32 65.72 16.74
CA ILE A 7 -25.10 64.61 17.68
C ILE A 7 -23.92 63.75 17.22
N GLN A 8 -22.87 63.64 18.04
CA GLN A 8 -21.86 62.59 17.94
C GLN A 8 -22.34 61.35 18.72
N PRO A 9 -22.18 60.12 18.18
CA PRO A 9 -22.37 58.91 18.98
C PRO A 9 -21.17 58.68 19.89
N GLU A 10 -21.44 58.55 21.18
CA GLU A 10 -20.46 58.17 22.21
C GLU A 10 -19.77 56.85 21.84
N GLN A 11 -18.45 56.89 21.87
CA GLN A 11 -17.57 55.75 21.67
C GLN A 11 -17.78 54.73 22.78
N GLY A 12 -18.33 53.56 22.43
CA GLY A 12 -18.30 52.38 23.27
C GLY A 12 -16.85 52.01 23.60
N SER A 13 -16.49 52.10 24.88
CA SER A 13 -15.22 51.63 25.41
C SER A 13 -15.05 50.14 25.09
N TYR A 14 -14.15 49.85 24.15
CA TYR A 14 -13.70 48.49 23.87
C TYR A 14 -12.85 48.05 25.07
N LEU A 15 -13.46 47.29 25.98
CA LEU A 15 -12.75 46.58 27.04
C LEU A 15 -11.65 45.75 26.38
N GLN A 16 -10.41 46.24 26.53
CA GLN A 16 -9.19 45.58 26.15
C GLN A 16 -9.08 44.32 27.00
N PHE A 17 -9.51 43.18 26.44
CA PHE A 17 -9.23 41.87 27.00
C PHE A 17 -7.72 41.71 27.10
N GLN A 18 -7.15 41.97 28.28
CA GLN A 18 -5.79 41.56 28.59
C GLN A 18 -5.78 40.03 28.65
N ILE A 19 -5.40 39.42 27.53
CA ILE A 19 -5.11 37.99 27.46
C ILE A 19 -3.88 37.76 28.35
N ASP A 20 -4.06 37.07 29.49
CA ASP A 20 -2.94 36.66 30.35
C ASP A 20 -1.98 35.82 29.50
N PRO A 21 -0.69 36.21 29.38
CA PRO A 21 0.29 35.55 28.52
C PRO A 21 0.53 34.07 28.86
N ARG A 22 0.02 33.58 30.00
CA ARG A 22 0.00 32.15 30.35
C ARG A 22 -1.03 31.34 29.57
N PHE A 23 -1.96 31.98 28.86
CA PHE A 23 -2.96 31.34 27.99
C PHE A 23 -2.68 31.52 26.49
N ILE A 24 -1.47 31.93 26.09
CA ILE A 24 -1.04 31.79 24.70
C ILE A 24 -0.93 30.29 24.41
N THR A 25 -2.02 29.71 23.91
CA THR A 25 -2.00 28.42 23.22
C THR A 25 -0.86 28.43 22.22
N ARG A 26 0.08 27.49 22.37
CA ARG A 26 1.23 27.35 21.45
C ARG A 26 0.76 27.48 20.01
N PRO A 27 1.49 28.21 19.14
CA PRO A 27 1.05 28.43 17.77
C PRO A 27 0.77 27.09 17.08
N PRO A 28 -0.33 26.96 16.32
CA PRO A 28 -0.72 25.71 15.65
C PRO A 28 0.40 25.06 14.82
N THR A 29 1.29 25.90 14.25
CA THR A 29 2.48 25.49 13.49
C THR A 29 3.47 24.68 14.32
N LEU A 30 3.76 25.08 15.56
CA LEU A 30 4.71 24.36 16.43
C LEU A 30 4.22 22.94 16.77
N LYS A 31 2.91 22.76 16.91
CA LYS A 31 2.31 21.43 17.13
C LYS A 31 2.43 20.57 15.88
N ARG A 32 2.15 21.13 14.70
CA ARG A 32 2.32 20.46 13.39
C ARG A 32 3.76 20.00 13.19
N ASP A 33 4.73 20.90 13.35
CA ASP A 33 6.15 20.61 13.13
C ASP A 33 6.65 19.52 14.08
N LYS A 34 6.22 19.54 15.36
CA LYS A 34 6.56 18.47 16.31
C LYS A 34 6.00 17.11 15.88
N VAL A 35 4.78 17.08 15.36
CA VAL A 35 4.13 15.84 14.89
C VAL A 35 4.81 15.29 13.64
N LEU A 36 5.15 16.17 12.68
CA LEU A 36 5.86 15.79 11.46
C LEU A 36 7.30 15.37 11.74
N LYS A 37 7.99 16.06 12.66
CA LYS A 37 9.32 15.65 13.11
C LYS A 37 9.29 14.24 13.70
N LYS A 38 8.34 13.98 14.61
CA LYS A 38 8.17 12.64 15.22
C LYS A 38 7.85 11.57 14.17
N LEU A 39 7.09 11.92 13.13
CA LEU A 39 6.86 11.00 12.01
C LEU A 39 8.17 10.70 11.30
N ARG A 40 8.91 11.72 10.87
CA ARG A 40 10.20 11.58 10.18
C ARG A 40 11.22 10.76 10.98
N ASP A 41 11.30 10.99 12.29
CA ASP A 41 12.20 10.24 13.19
C ASP A 41 11.82 8.74 13.30
N ARG A 42 10.60 8.36 12.94
CA ARG A 42 10.12 6.97 13.02
C ARG A 42 10.10 6.24 11.69
N ILE A 43 9.98 6.95 10.58
CA ILE A 43 9.99 6.34 9.26
C ILE A 43 11.45 6.01 8.88
N PRO A 44 11.79 4.74 8.61
CA PRO A 44 13.12 4.40 8.14
C PRO A 44 13.47 5.13 6.83
N GLN A 45 14.67 5.69 6.74
CA GLN A 45 15.10 6.54 5.62
C GLN A 45 15.98 5.81 4.60
N ASP A 46 16.55 4.67 4.98
CA ASP A 46 17.42 3.83 4.16
C ASP A 46 17.15 2.33 4.44
N GLU A 47 17.87 1.45 3.73
CA GLU A 47 17.66 0.01 3.81
C GLU A 47 18.02 -0.56 5.18
N ASN A 48 19.12 -0.10 5.77
CA ASN A 48 19.59 -0.61 7.06
C ASN A 48 18.57 -0.28 8.15
N GLN A 49 18.09 0.97 8.19
CA GLN A 49 17.02 1.37 9.10
C GLN A 49 15.74 0.56 8.86
N TRP A 50 15.45 0.19 7.60
CA TRP A 50 14.27 -0.61 7.28
C TRP A 50 14.35 -2.01 7.87
N GLN A 51 15.51 -2.67 7.73
CA GLN A 51 15.75 -3.99 8.30
C GLN A 51 15.74 -3.95 9.84
N GLU A 52 16.41 -2.98 10.45
CA GLU A 52 16.38 -2.78 11.91
C GLU A 52 14.95 -2.60 12.44
N LYS A 53 14.12 -1.81 11.74
CA LYS A 53 12.71 -1.63 12.12
C LYS A 53 11.91 -2.92 11.97
N ARG A 54 12.12 -3.69 10.90
CA ARG A 54 11.45 -4.98 10.71
C ARG A 54 11.81 -5.95 11.81
N GLU A 55 13.08 -6.05 12.20
CA GLU A 55 13.52 -6.89 13.32
C GLU A 55 12.87 -6.46 14.64
N LEU A 56 12.96 -5.15 14.96
CA LEU A 56 12.35 -4.59 16.18
C LEU A 56 10.84 -4.87 16.25
N HIS A 57 10.16 -4.78 15.12
CA HIS A 57 8.73 -4.99 15.04
C HIS A 57 8.35 -6.45 14.81
N ARG A 58 9.28 -7.41 14.74
CA ARG A 58 9.03 -8.81 14.36
C ARG A 58 8.24 -8.91 13.07
N PHE A 59 8.84 -8.39 12.01
CA PHE A 59 8.29 -8.34 10.65
C PHE A 59 9.40 -8.56 9.60
N SER A 60 10.51 -9.21 9.98
CA SER A 60 11.64 -9.52 9.09
C SER A 60 11.53 -10.92 8.49
N ALA A 61 11.30 -11.95 9.31
CA ALA A 61 11.21 -13.35 8.87
C ALA A 61 9.80 -13.74 8.39
N ALA A 62 9.70 -14.81 7.58
CA ALA A 62 8.42 -15.26 7.02
C ALA A 62 7.37 -15.60 8.08
N ASP A 63 7.75 -16.37 9.11
CA ASP A 63 6.84 -16.75 10.19
C ASP A 63 6.37 -15.54 11.00
N ASP A 64 7.27 -14.60 11.27
CA ASP A 64 6.97 -13.34 11.95
C ASP A 64 5.99 -12.48 11.12
N VAL A 65 6.20 -12.38 9.81
CA VAL A 65 5.30 -11.68 8.89
C VAL A 65 3.91 -12.32 8.89
N LEU A 66 3.82 -13.65 8.81
CA LEU A 66 2.55 -14.37 8.88
C LEU A 66 1.83 -14.14 10.22
N GLU A 67 2.56 -14.31 11.33
CA GLU A 67 2.01 -14.14 12.68
C GLU A 67 1.54 -12.70 12.90
N LYS A 68 2.34 -11.71 12.50
CA LYS A 68 1.99 -10.30 12.61
C LYS A 68 0.75 -9.95 11.80
N THR A 69 0.67 -10.42 10.55
CA THR A 69 -0.49 -10.19 9.69
C THR A 69 -1.74 -10.82 10.28
N LYS A 70 -1.67 -12.06 10.80
CA LYS A 70 -2.79 -12.70 11.51
C LYS A 70 -3.21 -11.92 12.77
N LYS A 71 -2.25 -11.40 13.55
CA LYS A 71 -2.54 -10.54 14.72
C LYS A 71 -3.25 -9.25 14.33
N LEU A 72 -2.87 -8.64 13.20
CA LEU A 72 -3.53 -7.45 12.64
C LEU A 72 -4.95 -7.76 12.16
N LEU A 73 -5.14 -8.87 11.44
CA LEU A 73 -6.44 -9.32 10.95
C LEU A 73 -7.43 -9.57 12.10
N ASN A 74 -6.96 -10.10 13.23
CA ASN A 74 -7.84 -10.45 14.35
C ASN A 74 -7.95 -9.37 15.45
N TYR A 75 -7.25 -8.23 15.33
CA TYR A 75 -7.15 -7.20 16.38
C TYR A 75 -6.64 -7.69 17.75
N VAL A 76 -5.99 -8.86 17.81
CA VAL A 76 -5.63 -9.53 19.08
C VAL A 76 -4.40 -8.92 19.75
N VAL A 77 -3.44 -8.39 18.99
CA VAL A 77 -2.14 -7.93 19.53
C VAL A 77 -1.65 -6.64 18.85
N THR A 78 -2.56 -5.81 18.37
CA THR A 78 -2.18 -4.56 17.72
C THR A 78 -2.14 -3.41 18.71
N ASN A 79 -1.21 -2.47 18.50
CA ASN A 79 -1.28 -1.14 19.11
C ASN A 79 -2.73 -0.61 19.00
N GLN A 80 -3.26 -0.06 20.10
CA GLN A 80 -4.60 0.51 20.16
C GLN A 80 -4.86 1.54 19.05
N ASP A 81 -3.84 2.31 18.66
CA ASP A 81 -3.95 3.29 17.56
C ASP A 81 -4.15 2.60 16.20
N THR A 82 -3.39 1.54 15.90
CA THR A 82 -3.55 0.76 14.65
C THR A 82 -4.90 0.06 14.60
N ARG A 83 -5.34 -0.53 15.73
CA ARG A 83 -6.68 -1.13 15.83
C ARG A 83 -7.76 -0.08 15.57
N ARG A 84 -7.65 1.11 16.18
CA ARG A 84 -8.58 2.23 15.97
C ARG A 84 -8.57 2.71 14.52
N PHE A 85 -7.40 2.80 13.89
CA PHE A 85 -7.26 3.16 12.48
C PHE A 85 -8.04 2.19 11.57
N LEU A 86 -7.82 0.88 11.72
CA LEU A 86 -8.50 -0.14 10.92
C LEU A 86 -10.01 -0.23 11.21
N CYS A 87 -10.41 -0.04 12.47
CA CYS A 87 -11.81 0.00 12.86
C CYS A 87 -12.55 1.22 12.26
N LEU A 88 -11.91 2.39 12.23
CA LEU A 88 -12.46 3.57 11.56
C LEU A 88 -12.50 3.41 10.03
N ALA A 89 -11.50 2.77 9.43
CA ALA A 89 -11.53 2.45 8.00
C ALA A 89 -12.69 1.49 7.68
N THR A 90 -12.93 0.48 8.51
CA THR A 90 -14.09 -0.42 8.40
C THR A 90 -15.40 0.34 8.57
N CYS A 91 -15.50 1.19 9.59
CA CYS A 91 -16.66 2.07 9.81
C CYS A 91 -16.93 2.97 8.59
N ARG A 92 -15.88 3.43 7.90
CA ARG A 92 -16.00 4.22 6.66
C ARG A 92 -16.63 3.40 5.52
N VAL A 93 -16.25 2.14 5.38
CA VAL A 93 -16.86 1.21 4.40
C VAL A 93 -18.33 0.97 4.73
N ASP A 94 -18.65 0.59 5.98
CA ASP A 94 -20.04 0.38 6.42
C ASP A 94 -20.91 1.63 6.19
N TRP A 95 -20.35 2.81 6.45
CA TRP A 95 -21.02 4.09 6.22
C TRP A 95 -21.28 4.37 4.73
N HIS A 96 -20.31 4.03 3.87
CA HIS A 96 -20.46 4.17 2.41
C HIS A 96 -21.57 3.26 1.88
N LEU A 97 -21.65 2.02 2.39
CA LEU A 97 -22.70 1.03 2.12
C LEU A 97 -24.07 1.36 2.74
N LYS A 98 -24.28 2.62 3.16
CA LYS A 98 -25.52 3.13 3.77
C LYS A 98 -25.91 2.49 5.10
N GLN A 99 -25.01 1.76 5.76
CA GLN A 99 -25.25 1.11 7.06
C GLN A 99 -24.83 2.01 8.24
N ARG A 100 -25.21 3.29 8.23
CA ARG A 100 -24.65 4.33 9.14
C ARG A 100 -24.80 4.01 10.63
N ALA A 101 -26.02 3.69 11.08
CA ALA A 101 -26.28 3.39 12.49
C ALA A 101 -25.48 2.19 12.98
N LYS A 102 -25.39 1.13 12.16
CA LYS A 102 -24.59 -0.07 12.43
C LYS A 102 -23.10 0.25 12.45
N ALA A 103 -22.61 1.08 11.52
CA ALA A 103 -21.22 1.51 11.47
C ALA A 103 -20.80 2.21 12.77
N TYR A 104 -21.57 3.19 13.22
CA TYR A 104 -21.29 3.93 14.46
C TYR A 104 -21.41 3.05 15.70
N ALA A 105 -22.44 2.21 15.78
CA ALA A 105 -22.61 1.28 16.90
C ALA A 105 -21.42 0.31 16.99
N ARG A 106 -21.04 -0.33 15.88
CA ARG A 106 -19.88 -1.23 15.80
C ARG A 106 -18.60 -0.54 16.25
N PHE A 107 -18.31 0.66 15.74
CA PHE A 107 -17.12 1.41 16.14
C PHE A 107 -17.09 1.69 17.66
N LYS A 108 -18.21 2.16 18.23
CA LYS A 108 -18.32 2.45 19.67
C LYS A 108 -18.10 1.19 20.51
N THR A 109 -18.69 0.06 20.11
CA THR A 109 -18.51 -1.23 20.77
C THR A 109 -17.07 -1.72 20.67
N GLU A 110 -16.49 -1.75 19.47
CA GLU A 110 -15.13 -2.28 19.25
C GLU A 110 -14.05 -1.43 19.92
N MET A 111 -14.26 -0.13 20.06
CA MET A 111 -13.31 0.79 20.69
C MET A 111 -13.63 1.08 22.17
N ASN A 112 -14.71 0.51 22.71
CA ASN A 112 -15.27 0.88 24.02
C ASN A 112 -15.31 2.41 24.22
N SER A 113 -15.96 3.11 23.27
CA SER A 113 -15.87 4.56 23.16
C SER A 113 -17.24 5.22 23.15
N SER A 114 -17.37 6.33 23.87
CA SER A 114 -18.57 7.17 23.95
C SER A 114 -18.52 8.40 23.02
N VAL A 115 -17.58 8.44 22.06
CA VAL A 115 -17.44 9.58 21.14
C VAL A 115 -18.71 9.80 20.31
N SER A 116 -19.01 11.07 20.04
CA SER A 116 -20.16 11.45 19.21
C SER A 116 -19.99 11.03 17.75
N GLU A 117 -21.10 10.86 17.04
CA GLU A 117 -21.09 10.48 15.62
C GLU A 117 -20.40 11.53 14.75
N LEU A 118 -20.55 12.82 15.07
CA LEU A 118 -19.83 13.91 14.40
C LEU A 118 -18.32 13.75 14.52
N THR A 119 -17.83 13.36 15.70
CA THR A 119 -16.40 13.08 15.91
C THR A 119 -15.95 11.86 15.12
N ILE A 120 -16.75 10.78 15.09
CA ILE A 120 -16.45 9.60 14.27
C ILE A 120 -16.39 9.98 12.78
N MET A 121 -17.30 10.82 12.30
CA MET A 121 -17.29 11.33 10.93
C MET A 121 -16.02 12.10 10.61
N ALA A 122 -15.58 13.00 11.49
CA ALA A 122 -14.33 13.73 11.33
C ALA A 122 -13.14 12.77 11.25
N TYR A 123 -13.07 11.77 12.14
CA TYR A 123 -12.01 10.77 12.11
C TYR A 123 -12.01 9.91 10.85
N MET A 124 -13.19 9.50 10.37
CA MET A 124 -13.33 8.77 9.10
C MET A 124 -12.81 9.61 7.92
N LYS A 125 -13.09 10.92 7.90
CA LYS A 125 -12.55 11.84 6.89
C LYS A 125 -11.02 11.87 6.95
N SER A 126 -10.44 12.10 8.13
CA SER A 126 -8.97 12.17 8.29
C SER A 126 -8.29 10.87 7.87
N ILE A 127 -8.85 9.71 8.23
CA ILE A 127 -8.28 8.42 7.83
C ILE A 127 -8.35 8.20 6.33
N ARG A 128 -9.47 8.56 5.68
CA ARG A 128 -9.55 8.50 4.22
C ARG A 128 -8.44 9.32 3.55
N GLY A 129 -8.16 10.52 4.05
CA GLY A 129 -7.06 11.34 3.54
C GLY A 129 -5.69 10.67 3.67
N VAL A 130 -5.40 10.07 4.84
CA VAL A 130 -4.14 9.33 5.04
C VAL A 130 -4.05 8.09 4.15
N LEU A 131 -5.14 7.35 3.96
CA LEU A 131 -5.19 6.19 3.06
C LEU A 131 -4.89 6.59 1.60
N GLN A 132 -5.42 7.73 1.16
CA GLN A 132 -5.10 8.30 -0.16
C GLN A 132 -3.62 8.71 -0.26
N SER A 133 -3.03 9.23 0.82
CA SER A 133 -1.59 9.49 0.86
C SER A 133 -0.74 8.21 0.83
N MET A 134 -1.20 7.12 1.45
CA MET A 134 -0.54 5.80 1.34
C MET A 134 -0.51 5.30 -0.11
N ASP A 135 -1.61 5.50 -0.84
CA ASP A 135 -1.71 5.26 -2.29
C ASP A 135 -0.66 6.07 -3.08
N SER A 136 -0.50 7.35 -2.74
CA SER A 136 0.53 8.21 -3.35
C SER A 136 1.95 7.73 -3.03
N LEU A 137 2.23 7.32 -1.79
CA LEU A 137 3.53 6.72 -1.43
C LEU A 137 3.81 5.43 -2.20
N TYR A 138 2.78 4.59 -2.35
CA TYR A 138 2.88 3.36 -3.13
C TYR A 138 3.29 3.67 -4.59
N ARG A 139 2.62 4.64 -5.22
CA ARG A 139 2.93 5.09 -6.60
C ARG A 139 4.30 5.74 -6.71
N ARG A 140 4.80 6.40 -5.66
CA ARG A 140 6.18 6.91 -5.52
C ARG A 140 7.21 5.80 -5.28
N ARG A 141 6.94 4.59 -5.79
CA ARG A 141 7.82 3.40 -5.80
C ARG A 141 8.11 2.79 -4.43
N LEU A 142 7.52 3.28 -3.34
CA LEU A 142 7.65 2.66 -2.02
C LEU A 142 6.89 1.32 -1.93
N ARG A 143 5.88 1.11 -2.80
CA ARG A 143 5.11 -0.15 -2.88
C ARG A 143 4.59 -0.61 -1.51
N HIS A 144 4.67 -1.90 -1.19
CA HIS A 144 4.17 -2.47 0.07
C HIS A 144 4.78 -1.82 1.32
N ARG A 145 6.01 -1.30 1.24
CA ARG A 145 6.66 -0.58 2.33
C ARG A 145 5.88 0.67 2.75
N ALA A 146 5.07 1.26 1.88
CA ALA A 146 4.18 2.36 2.25
C ALA A 146 3.16 1.95 3.31
N PHE A 147 2.59 0.75 3.18
CA PHE A 147 1.60 0.24 4.12
C PHE A 147 2.24 -0.21 5.43
N GLU A 148 3.37 -0.89 5.32
CA GLU A 148 4.23 -1.27 6.47
C GLU A 148 4.59 -0.04 7.30
N ALA A 149 5.12 1.01 6.66
CA ALA A 149 5.59 2.21 7.32
C ALA A 149 4.49 2.93 8.09
N VAL A 150 3.30 3.07 7.49
CA VAL A 150 2.19 3.76 8.14
C VAL A 150 1.57 2.92 9.26
N LEU A 151 1.35 1.62 9.05
CA LEU A 151 0.63 0.80 10.03
C LEU A 151 1.49 0.31 11.18
N LEU A 152 2.80 0.15 10.97
CA LEU A 152 3.72 -0.38 11.99
C LEU A 152 4.57 0.69 12.65
N TYR A 153 5.03 1.72 11.92
CA TYR A 153 6.05 2.65 12.41
C TYR A 153 5.51 4.05 12.72
N ALA A 154 4.60 4.55 11.88
CA ALA A 154 4.05 5.90 12.01
C ALA A 154 3.19 6.08 13.28
N PRO A 155 3.24 7.27 13.92
CA PRO A 155 2.26 7.64 14.93
C PRO A 155 0.87 7.84 14.29
N ILE A 156 -0.03 6.86 14.40
CA ILE A 156 -1.37 6.91 13.80
C ILE A 156 -2.51 7.10 14.81
N GLY A 157 -2.23 7.80 15.92
CA GLY A 157 -3.31 8.31 16.78
C GLY A 157 -4.16 9.35 16.05
N THR A 158 -5.43 9.49 16.41
CA THR A 158 -6.41 10.36 15.72
C THR A 158 -5.93 11.81 15.56
N SER A 159 -5.24 12.36 16.56
CA SER A 159 -4.66 13.71 16.50
C SER A 159 -3.53 13.85 15.47
N HIS A 160 -2.76 12.79 15.23
CA HIS A 160 -1.68 12.77 14.24
C HIS A 160 -2.25 12.65 12.84
N ILE A 161 -3.21 11.73 12.64
CA ILE A 161 -3.89 11.51 11.36
C ILE A 161 -4.58 12.78 10.87
N ASN A 162 -5.25 13.54 11.76
CA ASN A 162 -5.85 14.81 11.37
C ASN A 162 -4.80 15.82 10.84
N ILE A 163 -3.60 15.84 11.42
CA ILE A 163 -2.51 16.70 10.93
C ILE A 163 -2.00 16.22 9.57
N TYR A 164 -1.87 14.90 9.38
CA TYR A 164 -1.43 14.31 8.12
C TYR A 164 -2.43 14.58 6.99
N GLU A 165 -3.74 14.42 7.24
CA GLU A 165 -4.77 14.72 6.25
C GLU A 165 -4.81 16.21 5.85
N GLN A 166 -4.60 17.12 6.81
CA GLN A 166 -4.57 18.55 6.52
C GLN A 166 -3.31 19.00 5.75
N ASN A 167 -2.23 18.22 5.80
CA ASN A 167 -0.94 18.59 5.21
C ASN A 167 -0.34 17.38 4.46
N PRO A 168 -0.97 16.93 3.36
CA PRO A 168 -0.58 15.70 2.68
C PRO A 168 0.84 15.77 2.12
N GLU A 169 1.26 16.91 1.54
CA GLU A 169 2.62 17.05 1.00
C GLU A 169 3.69 16.99 2.10
N ASP A 170 3.44 17.62 3.25
CA ASP A 170 4.33 17.54 4.40
C ASP A 170 4.44 16.11 4.94
N PHE A 171 3.30 15.40 5.02
CA PHE A 171 3.27 13.99 5.39
C PHE A 171 4.08 13.14 4.40
N LEU A 172 3.85 13.33 3.10
CA LEU A 172 4.55 12.63 2.02
C LEU A 172 6.05 12.92 2.00
N SER A 173 6.49 14.11 2.43
CA SER A 173 7.91 14.49 2.53
C SER A 173 8.66 13.75 3.64
N CYS A 174 7.96 13.14 4.60
CA CYS A 174 8.58 12.39 5.69
C CYS A 174 9.06 11.00 5.27
N PHE A 175 8.70 10.55 4.07
CA PHE A 175 9.03 9.23 3.55
C PHE A 175 10.14 9.33 2.49
N PRO A 176 11.09 8.38 2.49
CA PRO A 176 12.13 8.32 1.47
C PRO A 176 11.55 8.08 0.08
N THR A 177 12.25 8.59 -0.94
CA THR A 177 11.95 8.27 -2.33
C THR A 177 12.89 7.16 -2.78
N TRP A 178 12.33 6.04 -3.23
CA TRP A 178 13.10 4.87 -3.66
C TRP A 178 13.10 4.75 -5.17
N THR A 179 14.23 4.36 -5.75
CA THR A 179 14.30 4.07 -7.18
C THR A 179 13.62 2.75 -7.50
N ARG A 180 13.84 1.74 -6.65
CA ARG A 180 13.29 0.39 -6.80
C ARG A 180 13.21 -0.30 -5.45
N VAL A 181 12.15 -1.07 -5.26
CA VAL A 181 12.00 -2.03 -4.16
C VAL A 181 12.04 -3.41 -4.80
N GLU A 182 13.02 -4.22 -4.39
CA GLU A 182 13.17 -5.61 -4.83
C GLU A 182 12.00 -6.48 -4.32
N PRO A 183 11.83 -7.71 -4.83
CA PRO A 183 10.89 -8.66 -4.25
C PRO A 183 11.18 -8.93 -2.77
N GLU A 184 10.18 -8.79 -1.91
CA GLU A 184 10.31 -8.99 -0.46
C GLU A 184 9.20 -9.89 0.08
N ILE A 185 9.49 -10.62 1.15
CA ILE A 185 8.53 -11.56 1.77
C ILE A 185 7.29 -10.81 2.26
N GLN A 186 7.50 -9.62 2.82
CA GLN A 186 6.50 -8.71 3.35
C GLN A 186 5.47 -8.29 2.28
N ALA A 187 5.84 -8.30 1.01
CA ALA A 187 4.95 -7.93 -0.08
C ALA A 187 3.86 -8.99 -0.35
N SER A 188 4.15 -10.27 -0.10
CA SER A 188 3.17 -11.36 -0.27
C SER A 188 2.05 -11.31 0.77
N LEU A 189 2.33 -10.75 1.94
CA LEU A 189 1.37 -10.43 3.00
C LEU A 189 1.34 -8.93 3.29
N ALA A 190 1.21 -8.13 2.22
CA ALA A 190 1.21 -6.69 2.35
C ALA A 190 0.08 -6.22 3.29
N LEU A 191 0.40 -5.26 4.16
CA LEU A 191 -0.54 -4.69 5.12
C LEU A 191 -1.51 -3.68 4.46
N HIS A 192 -1.99 -3.99 3.25
CA HIS A 192 -2.88 -3.12 2.50
C HIS A 192 -4.25 -3.02 3.19
N PRO A 193 -4.74 -1.80 3.53
CA PRO A 193 -5.98 -1.65 4.29
C PRO A 193 -7.21 -2.31 3.68
N ALA A 194 -7.39 -2.28 2.34
CA ALA A 194 -8.51 -3.01 1.73
C ALA A 194 -8.36 -4.53 1.84
N PHE A 195 -7.14 -5.08 1.78
CA PHE A 195 -6.96 -6.53 1.95
C PHE A 195 -7.34 -6.94 3.38
N LEU A 196 -6.89 -6.18 4.37
CA LEU A 196 -7.19 -6.44 5.77
C LEU A 196 -8.70 -6.35 6.05
N ILE A 197 -9.40 -5.38 5.46
CA ILE A 197 -10.85 -5.22 5.62
C ILE A 197 -11.61 -6.30 4.85
N LYS A 198 -11.27 -6.54 3.58
CA LYS A 198 -11.95 -7.56 2.75
C LYS A 198 -11.82 -8.96 3.36
N TYR A 199 -10.66 -9.28 3.94
CA TYR A 199 -10.47 -10.56 4.63
C TYR A 199 -11.41 -10.70 5.85
N ARG A 200 -11.60 -9.63 6.63
CA ARG A 200 -12.47 -9.64 7.82
C ARG A 200 -13.95 -9.54 7.49
N HIS A 201 -14.27 -8.87 6.39
CA HIS A 201 -15.62 -8.61 5.92
C HIS A 201 -15.78 -9.20 4.51
N PRO A 202 -15.77 -10.54 4.39
CA PRO A 202 -15.89 -11.20 3.10
C PRO A 202 -17.19 -10.83 2.37
N GLU A 203 -18.22 -10.40 3.10
CA GLU A 203 -19.51 -9.92 2.59
C GLU A 203 -19.43 -8.61 1.78
N HIS A 204 -18.40 -7.79 1.98
CA HIS A 204 -18.24 -6.52 1.25
C HIS A 204 -17.55 -6.77 -0.09
N ARG A 205 -18.02 -6.16 -1.18
CA ARG A 205 -17.31 -6.24 -2.47
C ARG A 205 -15.98 -5.49 -2.37
N TYR A 206 -14.95 -5.97 -3.07
CA TYR A 206 -13.64 -5.33 -3.05
C TYR A 206 -13.69 -3.90 -3.58
N ASP A 207 -14.42 -3.67 -4.69
CA ASP A 207 -14.61 -2.35 -5.28
C ASP A 207 -15.25 -1.34 -4.32
N ASP A 208 -16.30 -1.76 -3.59
CA ASP A 208 -16.98 -0.89 -2.61
C ASP A 208 -16.03 -0.48 -1.47
N ILE A 209 -15.15 -1.39 -1.04
CA ILE A 209 -14.11 -1.10 -0.04
C ILE A 209 -13.15 -0.05 -0.61
N CYS A 210 -12.62 -0.29 -1.81
CA CYS A 210 -11.68 0.61 -2.47
C CYS A 210 -12.27 2.01 -2.69
N GLU A 211 -13.52 2.11 -3.16
CA GLU A 211 -14.22 3.38 -3.35
C GLU A 211 -14.43 4.14 -2.02
N ALA A 212 -14.91 3.43 -0.99
CA ALA A 212 -15.17 4.02 0.32
C ALA A 212 -13.90 4.60 0.96
N LEU A 213 -12.78 3.90 0.81
CA LEU A 213 -11.46 4.29 1.32
C LEU A 213 -10.72 5.24 0.39
N GLY A 214 -11.11 5.33 -0.89
CA GLY A 214 -10.42 6.12 -1.90
C GLY A 214 -9.06 5.57 -2.31
N ILE A 215 -8.89 4.24 -2.32
CA ILE A 215 -7.64 3.57 -2.69
C ILE A 215 -7.80 2.82 -4.02
N THR A 216 -6.73 2.77 -4.82
CA THR A 216 -6.80 2.24 -6.21
C THR A 216 -5.52 1.55 -6.66
N VAL A 217 -4.52 1.36 -5.78
CA VAL A 217 -3.19 0.86 -6.18
C VAL A 217 -3.10 -0.64 -6.39
N LEU A 218 -4.00 -1.43 -5.82
CA LEU A 218 -4.03 -2.89 -5.91
C LEU A 218 -5.46 -3.38 -6.13
N ASP A 219 -5.60 -4.32 -7.06
CA ASP A 219 -6.89 -4.91 -7.44
C ASP A 219 -7.27 -6.15 -6.59
N GLU A 220 -8.42 -6.74 -6.91
CA GLU A 220 -8.92 -7.95 -6.25
C GLU A 220 -8.10 -9.20 -6.60
N GLY A 221 -7.38 -9.20 -7.72
CA GLY A 221 -6.46 -10.28 -8.10
C GLY A 221 -5.28 -10.37 -7.11
N GLU A 222 -4.70 -9.22 -6.76
CA GLU A 222 -3.65 -9.15 -5.73
C GLU A 222 -4.19 -9.51 -4.34
N PHE A 223 -5.45 -9.17 -4.03
CA PHE A 223 -6.10 -9.65 -2.82
C PHE A 223 -6.21 -11.19 -2.79
N THR A 224 -6.55 -11.82 -3.91
CA THR A 224 -6.65 -13.29 -4.01
C THR A 224 -5.31 -13.96 -3.74
N LYS A 225 -4.21 -13.40 -4.27
CA LYS A 225 -2.84 -13.87 -3.98
C LYS A 225 -2.51 -13.74 -2.48
N PHE A 226 -2.85 -12.60 -1.87
CA PHE A 226 -2.70 -12.38 -0.43
C PHE A 226 -3.43 -13.45 0.39
N VAL A 227 -4.68 -13.77 0.05
CA VAL A 227 -5.46 -14.83 0.72
C VAL A 227 -4.82 -16.21 0.54
N SER A 228 -4.36 -16.53 -0.68
CA SER A 228 -3.68 -17.80 -0.96
C SER A 228 -2.42 -17.99 -0.10
N VAL A 229 -1.66 -16.92 0.14
CA VAL A 229 -0.47 -16.95 0.99
C VAL A 229 -0.84 -17.13 2.48
N LEU A 230 -1.91 -16.48 2.94
CA LEU A 230 -2.41 -16.67 4.30
C LEU A 230 -2.85 -18.12 4.57
N GLN A 231 -3.52 -18.74 3.59
CA GLN A 231 -4.01 -20.11 3.67
C GLN A 231 -2.88 -21.13 3.59
N SER A 232 -1.91 -20.93 2.70
CA SER A 232 -0.74 -21.80 2.59
C SER A 232 0.19 -21.69 3.80
N GLY A 233 0.14 -20.55 4.51
CA GLY A 233 1.02 -20.24 5.63
C GLY A 233 2.48 -20.04 5.20
N LYS A 234 2.74 -19.78 3.91
CA LYS A 234 4.09 -19.64 3.37
C LYS A 234 4.27 -18.31 2.65
N PRO A 235 4.61 -17.23 3.37
CA PRO A 235 5.03 -15.98 2.76
C PRO A 235 6.28 -16.19 1.89
N ILE A 236 6.26 -15.62 0.68
CA ILE A 236 7.36 -15.76 -0.29
C ILE A 236 7.80 -14.38 -0.78
N PRO A 237 9.06 -14.21 -1.22
CA PRO A 237 9.49 -12.98 -1.87
C PRO A 237 8.60 -12.64 -3.06
N TYR A 238 8.03 -11.45 -3.06
CA TYR A 238 7.09 -11.01 -4.09
C TYR A 238 7.27 -9.53 -4.40
N ALA A 239 6.94 -9.12 -5.62
CA ALA A 239 6.96 -7.73 -6.04
C ALA A 239 5.56 -7.32 -6.46
N LEU A 240 4.88 -6.51 -5.63
CA LEU A 240 3.58 -6.00 -5.98
C LEU A 240 3.66 -5.10 -7.24
N PRO A 241 2.67 -5.18 -8.13
CA PRO A 241 2.66 -4.43 -9.39
C PRO A 241 2.47 -2.94 -9.14
N LEU A 242 3.06 -2.09 -9.98
CA LEU A 242 2.68 -0.68 -10.01
C LEU A 242 1.47 -0.49 -10.93
N PRO A 243 0.56 0.45 -10.61
CA PRO A 243 -0.56 0.78 -11.49
C PRO A 243 -0.06 1.10 -12.89
N GLY A 244 -0.65 0.47 -13.91
CA GLY A 244 -0.28 0.64 -15.32
C GLY A 244 0.84 -0.27 -15.85
N GLN A 245 1.49 -1.10 -15.01
CA GLN A 245 2.47 -2.08 -15.50
C GLN A 245 1.84 -3.35 -16.11
N LEU A 246 0.54 -3.58 -15.88
CA LEU A 246 -0.19 -4.75 -16.38
C LEU A 246 -0.43 -4.75 -17.90
N GLN A 247 -0.09 -3.67 -18.64
CA GLN A 247 -0.33 -3.60 -20.09
C GLN A 247 0.81 -4.14 -20.97
N PHE A 248 1.94 -4.57 -20.40
CA PHE A 248 3.12 -4.98 -21.19
C PHE A 248 3.45 -6.48 -21.14
N GLN A 249 2.73 -7.29 -20.37
CA GLN A 249 3.01 -8.73 -20.28
C GLN A 249 2.06 -9.62 -21.08
N ASP A 250 0.89 -9.13 -21.50
CA ASP A 250 -0.06 -9.93 -22.30
C ASP A 250 0.14 -9.79 -23.83
N SER A 251 1.02 -8.90 -24.29
CA SER A 251 1.23 -8.65 -25.72
C SER A 251 2.43 -9.38 -26.34
N SER A 252 3.19 -10.18 -25.58
CA SER A 252 4.39 -10.87 -26.08
C SER A 252 4.24 -12.38 -26.32
N MET A 253 3.02 -12.93 -26.19
CA MET A 253 2.78 -14.40 -26.33
C MET A 253 1.66 -14.77 -27.32
N ALA A 254 1.20 -13.86 -28.18
CA ALA A 254 0.21 -14.18 -29.21
C ALA A 254 0.64 -13.67 -30.60
N SER A 255 1.49 -14.43 -31.29
CA SER A 255 1.33 -14.79 -32.72
C SER A 255 2.57 -15.53 -33.24
N SER A 256 2.63 -16.84 -32.98
CA SER A 256 3.38 -17.76 -33.83
C SER A 256 2.49 -18.97 -34.11
N SER A 257 1.52 -18.77 -34.99
CA SER A 257 0.88 -19.83 -35.76
C SER A 257 -0.04 -19.21 -36.79
N ASP A 258 0.39 -19.17 -38.04
CA ASP A 258 -0.56 -19.46 -39.11
C ASP A 258 0.10 -20.26 -40.23
N GLN A 259 -0.74 -21.10 -40.81
CA GLN A 259 -0.47 -22.40 -41.39
C GLN A 259 0.11 -22.35 -42.81
N GLY A 260 0.87 -23.40 -43.13
CA GLY A 260 1.29 -23.69 -44.49
C GLY A 260 0.12 -23.91 -45.43
N ARG A 261 0.27 -23.43 -46.66
CA ARG A 261 -0.56 -23.79 -47.80
C ARG A 261 0.36 -24.25 -48.94
N TYR A 262 0.21 -25.52 -49.28
CA TYR A 262 0.83 -26.19 -50.42
C TYR A 262 -0.11 -26.05 -51.63
N ASP A 263 0.41 -25.80 -52.84
CA ASP A 263 -0.16 -26.36 -54.07
C ASP A 263 0.90 -26.36 -55.21
N PRO A 264 1.01 -27.42 -56.04
CA PRO A 264 2.08 -27.61 -57.03
C PRO A 264 1.63 -27.35 -58.49
N VAL A 265 2.62 -27.41 -59.40
CA VAL A 265 2.56 -27.81 -60.84
C VAL A 265 3.05 -26.76 -61.85
N ARG A 266 4.01 -27.24 -62.69
CA ARG A 266 4.48 -26.78 -64.03
C ARG A 266 5.39 -25.56 -64.11
N ASP A 267 6.40 -25.51 -64.97
CA ASP A 267 7.19 -26.48 -65.72
C ASP A 267 8.39 -25.69 -66.29
N SER A 268 9.55 -26.33 -66.34
CA SER A 268 10.67 -26.13 -67.27
C SER A 268 11.00 -24.74 -67.86
N SER A 269 12.18 -24.19 -67.51
CA SER A 269 13.18 -23.74 -68.51
C SER A 269 14.56 -23.38 -67.91
N PHE A 270 15.55 -24.22 -68.25
CA PHE A 270 16.93 -23.92 -68.68
C PHE A 270 17.90 -23.01 -67.88
N GLY A 271 19.10 -23.58 -67.64
CA GLY A 271 20.40 -22.87 -67.54
C GLY A 271 21.17 -23.17 -66.23
N ALA A 272 21.81 -24.34 -66.06
CA ALA A 272 23.17 -24.72 -66.50
C ALA A 272 24.36 -24.02 -65.78
N SER A 273 25.29 -24.87 -65.30
CA SER A 273 26.70 -24.61 -64.89
C SER A 273 26.92 -24.06 -63.45
N GLN A 274 27.77 -24.59 -62.56
CA GLN A 274 28.90 -25.55 -62.57
C GLN A 274 28.96 -26.26 -61.19
N MET A 275 29.10 -27.59 -61.09
CA MET A 275 30.33 -28.42 -61.05
C MET A 275 31.18 -28.34 -59.77
N SER A 276 31.24 -29.49 -59.06
CA SER A 276 32.40 -30.09 -58.35
C SER A 276 33.00 -29.32 -57.15
N GLN A 277 33.12 -29.83 -55.92
CA GLN A 277 33.73 -31.07 -55.35
C GLN A 277 33.48 -30.93 -53.81
N LYS A 278 33.35 -31.92 -52.91
CA LYS A 278 34.15 -33.11 -52.63
C LYS A 278 33.47 -33.92 -51.48
N LYS A 279 33.52 -35.24 -51.61
CA LYS A 279 33.46 -36.35 -50.61
C LYS A 279 34.32 -36.02 -49.34
N ALA A 280 34.13 -36.55 -48.13
CA ALA A 280 33.66 -37.87 -47.68
C ALA A 280 33.40 -37.90 -46.15
N GLU A 281 32.66 -38.95 -45.73
CA GLU A 281 32.74 -39.77 -44.48
C GLU A 281 32.43 -39.09 -43.12
N GLU A 282 31.37 -39.48 -42.37
CA GLU A 282 31.20 -40.73 -41.57
C GLU A 282 32.40 -41.01 -40.66
N ASP A 283 32.32 -41.47 -39.42
CA ASP A 283 31.31 -41.75 -38.39
C ASP A 283 32.19 -42.11 -37.17
N GLY A 284 31.72 -41.96 -35.94
CA GLY A 284 32.57 -42.29 -34.79
C GLY A 284 32.02 -41.84 -33.45
N ARG A 285 30.93 -42.49 -33.02
CA ARG A 285 30.35 -42.39 -31.68
C ARG A 285 30.77 -43.59 -30.84
N ASP A 286 30.99 -43.33 -29.55
CA ASP A 286 30.85 -44.24 -28.40
C ASP A 286 31.84 -45.43 -28.32
N GLN A 287 32.49 -45.79 -27.20
CA GLN A 287 32.02 -45.85 -25.82
C GLN A 287 33.20 -46.24 -24.89
N ASP A 288 33.34 -45.57 -23.76
CA ASP A 288 34.16 -45.96 -22.60
C ASP A 288 33.27 -46.66 -21.56
N VAL A 289 33.58 -47.90 -21.15
CA VAL A 289 33.40 -48.39 -19.76
C VAL A 289 34.34 -49.58 -19.54
N ALA A 290 35.31 -49.40 -18.63
CA ALA A 290 36.13 -50.47 -18.09
C ALA A 290 35.76 -50.74 -16.62
N ILE A 291 35.47 -52.00 -16.28
CA ILE A 291 35.51 -52.53 -14.91
C ILE A 291 36.21 -53.90 -14.99
N PRO A 292 37.31 -54.14 -14.27
CA PRO A 292 37.81 -55.49 -14.06
C PRO A 292 37.47 -55.98 -12.65
N LEU A 293 36.87 -57.18 -12.60
CA LEU A 293 36.94 -58.07 -11.44
C LEU A 293 38.14 -58.99 -11.64
N GLY A 294 38.96 -59.16 -10.61
CA GLY A 294 40.02 -60.16 -10.53
C GLY A 294 40.18 -60.66 -9.10
N PRO A 295 40.52 -61.95 -8.90
CA PRO A 295 40.17 -62.70 -7.69
C PRO A 295 41.30 -62.80 -6.65
N ASN A 296 40.91 -63.00 -5.38
CA ASN A 296 41.53 -63.89 -4.39
C ASN A 296 40.58 -64.09 -3.21
#